data_AF-A0A7V0S4P3-F1
#
_entry.id   AF-A0A7V0S4P3-F1
#
_cell.length_a   1.000
_cell.length_b   1.000
_cell.length_c   1.000
_cell.angle_alpha   90.00
_cell.angle_beta   90.00
_cell.angle_gamma   90.00
#
_symmetry.space_group_name_H-M   'P 1'
#
loop_
_entity.id
_entity.type
_entity.pdbx_description
1 polymer ?
#
loop_
_entity_poly.entity_id
_entity_poly.type
_entity_poly.pdbx_seq_one_letter_code
_entity_poly.pdbx_strand_id
1 'polypeptide(L)'
;MSVLIRRNKYLLITLLILSLFSIDSYAQSRFTPTEYVVGKIYLEGNTAYKTRKLKRQMNLKEKRLTRSKTFTRRLIELDRILLKSIYVKNGYLNATVRDSFVVNENGKVDLYYFINEGQQYFLRQIRIDGNTTLSDDRILQLLDHKLDKPYNPLKIRDGIKMIQAEYANNGKPLAQIQDSVSVNYGINLYLRIIENPTMHIGDISIRNNKLVKNEPIERELLFNPGDLYSQKKIDLSKKHIYETGLFSSVNIRTANIDTQKHTLDLLVEVRELEMRYLGGKVGLGQEKGITEGSDEYTSLSLDGEWLHRNIAGRGSRLSLNIGGSVTYTTKINKPTPNASITYIEPWLFGFRSSTSFRLFYRNGYENDKLQTKYGGETALIYQPDRRLYANLGVIIQKVFWTDGTGVQNVDTTTEDNERAFTFQVRRDYRDNFLFPTRGTVFSFDGKVVGTILQGSQDYYWVETSFSQYIPLWRSVVFAYRGKAGYQAPLAGQSDTPIYAKFYLGGGSSLRGWKHNKLLEDGANIKVLTNAEIRFPLFWILGGEIFIDGGMLSDKESFFSKTYRWDTGVGLTIATPLGPIRIDIAKKLGKEDKTPYAWQFSIPYAF
;
A
#
# COMPACT_ATOMS: atom_id res chain seq x y z
N MET A 1 -17.86 -41.93 29.00
CA MET A 1 -18.47 -41.05 27.97
C MET A 1 -17.47 -39.95 27.55
N SER A 2 -16.27 -40.34 27.10
CA SER A 2 -15.12 -39.41 26.98
C SER A 2 -14.12 -39.79 25.88
N VAL A 3 -14.49 -40.65 24.94
CA VAL A 3 -13.58 -41.07 23.83
C VAL A 3 -14.18 -40.84 22.43
N LEU A 4 -15.49 -40.58 22.30
CA LEU A 4 -16.11 -40.36 20.97
C LEU A 4 -15.99 -38.93 20.41
N ILE A 5 -15.59 -37.92 21.21
CA ILE A 5 -15.58 -36.51 20.76
C ILE A 5 -14.26 -36.10 20.07
N ARG A 6 -13.19 -36.90 20.15
CA ARG A 6 -11.89 -36.55 19.54
C ARG A 6 -11.81 -36.78 18.03
N ARG A 7 -12.77 -37.49 17.42
CA ARG A 7 -12.67 -37.92 16.01
C ARG A 7 -13.47 -37.04 15.02
N ASN A 8 -14.22 -36.04 15.50
CA ASN A 8 -15.06 -35.17 14.65
C ASN A 8 -14.51 -33.76 14.36
N LYS A 9 -13.31 -33.40 14.85
CA LYS A 9 -12.70 -32.09 14.57
C LYS A 9 -12.34 -31.89 13.09
N TYR A 10 -11.92 -32.96 12.42
CA TYR A 10 -11.60 -32.90 10.99
C TYR A 10 -12.84 -33.00 10.12
N LEU A 11 -13.90 -33.70 10.57
CA LEU A 11 -15.13 -33.92 9.81
C LEU A 11 -15.96 -32.63 9.68
N LEU A 12 -16.05 -31.83 10.75
CA LEU A 12 -16.76 -30.55 10.72
C LEU A 12 -16.02 -29.49 9.91
N ILE A 13 -14.68 -29.46 9.96
CA ILE A 13 -13.86 -28.54 9.15
C ILE A 13 -13.87 -28.96 7.67
N THR A 14 -13.85 -30.26 7.36
CA THR A 14 -14.01 -30.73 5.97
C THR A 14 -15.42 -30.48 5.44
N LEU A 15 -16.48 -30.65 6.24
CA LEU A 15 -17.85 -30.32 5.85
C LEU A 15 -18.07 -28.82 5.63
N LEU A 16 -17.40 -27.94 6.40
CA LEU A 16 -17.48 -26.48 6.23
C LEU A 16 -16.66 -25.98 5.03
N ILE A 17 -15.56 -26.66 4.70
CA ILE A 17 -14.79 -26.41 3.47
C ILE A 17 -15.58 -26.92 2.26
N LEU A 18 -16.22 -28.10 2.34
CA LEU A 18 -17.06 -28.65 1.27
C LEU A 18 -18.34 -27.82 1.04
N SER A 19 -18.93 -27.20 2.07
CA SER A 19 -20.10 -26.33 1.90
C SER A 19 -19.76 -24.97 1.28
N LEU A 20 -18.54 -24.45 1.48
CA LEU A 20 -18.02 -23.27 0.77
C LEU A 20 -17.72 -23.53 -0.72
N PHE A 21 -17.63 -24.81 -1.13
CA PHE A 21 -17.44 -25.22 -2.53
C PHE A 21 -18.72 -25.71 -3.23
N SER A 22 -19.89 -25.66 -2.56
CA SER A 22 -21.10 -26.32 -3.06
C SER A 22 -22.32 -25.39 -3.15
N ILE A 23 -22.18 -24.18 -3.69
CA ILE A 23 -23.31 -23.45 -4.30
C ILE A 23 -22.79 -22.79 -5.58
N ASP A 24 -22.63 -23.59 -6.62
CA ASP A 24 -22.84 -23.16 -8.00
C ASP A 24 -24.01 -23.97 -8.53
N SER A 25 -25.23 -23.49 -8.26
CA SER A 25 -26.44 -24.04 -8.85
C SER A 25 -26.46 -23.67 -10.33
N TYR A 26 -26.21 -24.70 -11.14
CA TYR A 26 -26.43 -24.79 -12.56
C TYR A 26 -27.61 -23.98 -13.08
N ALA A 27 -27.32 -22.86 -13.75
CA ALA A 27 -28.11 -22.42 -14.90
C ALA A 27 -27.38 -22.92 -16.15
N GLN A 28 -27.88 -24.01 -16.75
CA GLN A 28 -27.42 -24.48 -18.06
C GLN A 28 -27.77 -23.43 -19.12
N SER A 29 -26.88 -22.48 -19.39
CA SER A 29 -26.77 -21.95 -20.74
C SER A 29 -26.10 -23.04 -21.58
N ARG A 30 -26.85 -23.70 -22.46
CA ARG A 30 -26.29 -24.61 -23.48
C ARG A 30 -25.56 -23.82 -24.58
N PHE A 31 -24.54 -23.07 -24.17
CA PHE A 31 -23.43 -22.61 -24.99
C PHE A 31 -22.19 -22.85 -24.14
N THR A 32 -21.59 -24.02 -24.25
CA THR A 32 -20.16 -24.17 -23.96
C THR A 32 -19.44 -23.67 -25.21
N PRO A 33 -18.95 -22.41 -25.27
CA PRO A 33 -18.06 -22.05 -26.36
C PRO A 33 -16.90 -23.04 -26.32
N THR A 34 -16.59 -23.68 -27.45
CA THR A 34 -15.43 -24.53 -27.57
C THR A 34 -14.22 -23.67 -27.20
N GLU A 35 -13.65 -23.88 -26.01
CA GLU A 35 -12.51 -23.10 -25.56
C GLU A 35 -11.28 -23.53 -26.34
N TYR A 36 -11.03 -22.81 -27.43
CA TYR A 36 -9.81 -22.97 -28.21
C TYR A 36 -8.60 -22.62 -27.36
N VAL A 37 -7.63 -23.53 -27.30
CA VAL A 37 -6.38 -23.32 -26.56
C VAL A 37 -5.25 -22.99 -27.52
N VAL A 38 -4.38 -22.04 -27.16
CA VAL A 38 -3.20 -21.74 -27.98
C VAL A 38 -2.28 -22.97 -28.10
N GLY A 39 -2.03 -23.38 -29.34
CA GLY A 39 -1.06 -24.41 -29.71
C GLY A 39 0.36 -23.83 -29.84
N LYS A 40 0.90 -23.84 -31.05
CA LYS A 40 2.21 -23.28 -31.40
C LYS A 40 2.08 -21.86 -31.94
N ILE A 41 3.12 -21.06 -31.74
CA ILE A 41 3.19 -19.68 -32.27
C ILE A 41 4.35 -19.62 -33.26
N TYR A 42 4.07 -19.28 -34.50
CA TYR A 42 5.05 -19.09 -35.55
C TYR A 42 5.21 -17.59 -35.82
N LEU A 43 6.46 -17.15 -35.85
CA LEU A 43 6.85 -15.79 -36.23
C LEU A 43 7.82 -15.93 -37.39
N GLU A 44 7.48 -15.28 -38.50
CA GLU A 44 8.26 -15.32 -39.73
C GLU A 44 8.64 -13.90 -40.16
N GLY A 45 9.80 -13.76 -40.79
CA GLY A 45 10.32 -12.47 -41.27
C GLY A 45 10.99 -11.59 -40.21
N ASN A 46 11.11 -12.06 -38.96
CA ASN A 46 11.90 -11.36 -37.94
C ASN A 46 13.41 -11.70 -38.07
N THR A 47 14.23 -10.70 -38.37
CA THR A 47 15.69 -10.81 -38.50
C THR A 47 16.42 -9.93 -37.47
N ALA A 48 15.93 -8.71 -37.21
CA ALA A 48 16.47 -7.77 -36.24
C ALA A 48 16.29 -8.24 -34.79
N TYR A 49 15.24 -9.01 -34.49
CA TYR A 49 15.00 -9.57 -33.17
C TYR A 49 14.89 -11.09 -33.18
N LYS A 50 15.54 -11.73 -32.20
CA LYS A 50 15.39 -13.16 -31.97
C LYS A 50 13.93 -13.51 -31.64
N THR A 51 13.38 -14.52 -32.29
CA THR A 51 11.99 -15.01 -32.10
C THR A 51 11.63 -15.21 -30.62
N ARG A 52 12.55 -15.77 -29.83
CA ARG A 52 12.36 -15.98 -28.38
C ARG A 52 12.09 -14.67 -27.62
N LYS A 53 12.74 -13.57 -28.02
CA LYS A 53 12.56 -12.25 -27.38
C LYS A 53 11.16 -11.71 -27.65
N LEU A 54 10.68 -11.83 -28.88
CA LEU A 54 9.32 -11.41 -29.28
C LEU A 54 8.26 -12.25 -28.58
N LYS A 55 8.37 -13.59 -28.65
CA LYS A 55 7.46 -14.53 -27.94
C LYS A 55 7.37 -14.25 -26.44
N ARG A 56 8.44 -13.77 -25.80
CA ARG A 56 8.42 -13.42 -24.37
C ARG A 56 7.55 -12.19 -24.08
N GLN A 57 7.44 -11.23 -25.00
CA GLN A 57 6.67 -10.00 -24.80
C GLN A 57 5.18 -10.17 -25.13
N MET A 58 4.82 -11.14 -25.99
CA MET A 58 3.42 -11.42 -26.39
C MET A 58 2.50 -11.78 -25.22
N ASN A 59 1.21 -11.47 -25.34
CA ASN A 59 0.16 -11.85 -24.41
C ASN A 59 -0.15 -13.35 -24.53
N LEU A 60 -0.29 -13.87 -25.74
CA LEU A 60 -0.50 -15.29 -25.99
C LEU A 60 0.81 -16.06 -25.82
N LYS A 61 0.73 -17.26 -25.25
CA LYS A 61 1.87 -18.11 -24.94
C LYS A 61 1.60 -19.53 -25.42
N GLU A 62 2.63 -20.17 -25.96
CA GLU A 62 2.64 -21.60 -26.23
C GLU A 62 2.48 -22.37 -24.92
N LYS A 63 1.81 -23.53 -24.98
CA LYS A 63 1.62 -24.40 -23.82
C LYS A 63 2.99 -24.84 -23.26
N ARG A 64 3.21 -24.59 -21.97
CA ARG A 64 4.35 -25.15 -21.20
C ARG A 64 3.84 -25.86 -19.96
N LEU A 65 4.19 -27.14 -19.84
CA LEU A 65 3.87 -28.12 -18.77
C LEU A 65 2.39 -28.17 -18.33
N THR A 66 1.80 -27.10 -17.79
CA THR A 66 0.42 -27.07 -17.26
C THR A 66 -0.37 -25.79 -17.55
N ARG A 67 0.21 -24.77 -18.20
CA ARG A 67 -0.47 -23.50 -18.52
C ARG A 67 -0.89 -23.40 -19.98
N SER A 68 -2.19 -23.47 -20.25
CA SER A 68 -2.81 -23.09 -21.52
C SER A 68 -3.49 -21.73 -21.38
N LYS A 69 -3.31 -20.84 -22.36
CA LYS A 69 -4.14 -19.64 -22.49
C LYS A 69 -5.26 -19.93 -23.49
N THR A 70 -6.47 -19.49 -23.14
CA THR A 70 -7.61 -19.48 -24.04
C THR A 70 -7.35 -18.50 -25.18
N PHE A 71 -7.64 -18.95 -26.39
CA PHE A 71 -7.54 -18.17 -27.60
C PHE A 71 -8.81 -17.32 -27.76
N THR A 72 -8.61 -16.04 -28.10
CA THR A 72 -9.69 -15.18 -28.59
C THR A 72 -9.15 -14.34 -29.74
N ARG A 73 -10.01 -14.01 -30.72
CA ARG A 73 -9.66 -13.14 -31.86
C ARG A 73 -9.09 -11.80 -31.41
N ARG A 74 -9.57 -11.27 -30.28
CA ARG A 74 -9.05 -10.03 -29.68
C ARG A 74 -7.60 -10.15 -29.25
N LEU A 75 -7.18 -11.29 -28.66
CA LEU A 75 -5.81 -11.45 -28.15
C LEU A 75 -4.77 -11.56 -29.27
N ILE A 76 -5.10 -12.22 -30.39
CA ILE A 76 -4.21 -12.27 -31.56
C ILE A 76 -4.00 -10.88 -32.18
N GLU A 77 -5.07 -10.07 -32.25
CA GLU A 77 -4.97 -8.69 -32.72
C GLU A 77 -4.13 -7.82 -31.77
N LEU A 78 -4.31 -7.95 -30.46
CA LEU A 78 -3.48 -7.25 -29.48
C LEU A 78 -2.00 -7.62 -29.60
N ASP A 79 -1.69 -8.89 -29.86
CA ASP A 79 -0.31 -9.35 -30.08
C ASP A 79 0.26 -8.84 -31.41
N ARG A 80 -0.52 -8.78 -32.48
CA ARG A 80 -0.12 -8.12 -33.73
C ARG A 80 0.25 -6.66 -33.50
N ILE A 81 -0.61 -5.91 -32.81
CA ILE A 81 -0.37 -4.49 -32.49
C ILE A 81 0.87 -4.34 -31.61
N LEU A 82 1.02 -5.21 -30.60
CA LEU A 82 2.18 -5.23 -29.73
C LEU A 82 3.48 -5.48 -30.52
N LEU A 83 3.52 -6.51 -31.37
CA LEU A 83 4.67 -6.82 -32.22
C LEU A 83 5.02 -5.63 -33.11
N LYS A 84 4.05 -5.06 -33.82
CA LYS A 84 4.25 -3.85 -34.63
C LYS A 84 4.82 -2.70 -33.79
N SER A 85 4.28 -2.48 -32.58
CA SER A 85 4.76 -1.42 -31.68
C SER A 85 6.21 -1.64 -31.23
N ILE A 86 6.65 -2.90 -31.09
CA ILE A 86 8.04 -3.23 -30.74
C ILE A 86 9.00 -2.80 -31.84
N TYR A 87 8.62 -2.94 -33.11
CA TYR A 87 9.43 -2.48 -34.23
C TYR A 87 9.40 -0.95 -34.33
N VAL A 88 8.21 -0.36 -34.32
CA VAL A 88 8.03 1.10 -34.45
C VAL A 88 8.78 1.87 -33.36
N LYS A 89 8.75 1.42 -32.10
CA LYS A 89 9.49 2.08 -31.00
C LYS A 89 11.01 2.00 -31.13
N ASN A 90 11.52 1.19 -32.04
CA ASN A 90 12.94 1.00 -32.32
C ASN A 90 13.33 1.49 -33.72
N GLY A 91 12.58 2.42 -34.31
CA GLY A 91 12.94 3.06 -35.58
C GLY A 91 12.42 2.38 -36.84
N TYR A 92 11.73 1.25 -36.73
CA TYR A 92 11.19 0.54 -37.90
C TYR A 92 9.79 1.06 -38.24
N LEU A 93 9.74 2.24 -38.89
CA LEU A 93 8.49 2.97 -39.11
C LEU A 93 7.52 2.29 -40.07
N ASN A 94 8.07 1.59 -41.06
CA ASN A 94 7.29 0.89 -42.08
C ASN A 94 7.04 -0.59 -41.71
N ALA A 95 7.29 -0.97 -40.45
CA ALA A 95 7.06 -2.33 -40.01
C ALA A 95 5.58 -2.71 -40.11
N THR A 96 5.33 -3.86 -40.71
CA THR A 96 3.98 -4.44 -40.81
C THR A 96 3.97 -5.84 -40.20
N VAL A 97 2.87 -6.17 -39.56
CA VAL A 97 2.66 -7.50 -38.98
C VAL A 97 1.29 -7.97 -39.44
N ARG A 98 1.24 -9.10 -40.15
CA ARG A 98 0.00 -9.78 -40.52
C ARG A 98 -0.18 -10.99 -39.61
N ASP A 99 -1.42 -11.22 -39.18
CA ASP A 99 -1.77 -12.34 -38.33
C ASP A 99 -2.62 -13.36 -39.11
N SER A 100 -2.45 -14.63 -38.78
CA SER A 100 -3.29 -15.74 -39.24
C SER A 100 -3.36 -16.82 -38.16
N PHE A 101 -4.36 -17.68 -38.21
CA PHE A 101 -4.50 -18.79 -37.26
C PHE A 101 -5.13 -20.02 -37.93
N VAL A 102 -4.76 -21.20 -37.44
CA VAL A 102 -5.30 -22.49 -37.90
C VAL A 102 -5.85 -23.22 -36.69
N VAL A 103 -7.12 -23.65 -36.78
CA VAL A 103 -7.78 -24.46 -35.77
C VAL A 103 -7.49 -25.93 -36.07
N ASN A 104 -6.82 -26.61 -35.14
CA ASN A 104 -6.53 -28.03 -35.24
C ASN A 104 -7.71 -28.85 -34.70
N GLU A 105 -7.86 -30.08 -35.20
CA GLU A 105 -8.92 -31.02 -34.82
C GLU A 105 -8.95 -31.34 -33.31
N ASN A 106 -7.82 -31.15 -32.62
CA ASN A 106 -7.68 -31.35 -31.17
C ASN A 106 -8.10 -30.14 -30.32
N GLY A 107 -8.80 -29.16 -30.89
CA GLY A 107 -9.26 -27.95 -30.19
C GLY A 107 -8.14 -26.93 -29.89
N LYS A 108 -6.94 -27.12 -30.44
CA LYS A 108 -5.84 -26.15 -30.34
C LYS A 108 -5.80 -25.23 -31.54
N VAL A 109 -5.28 -24.02 -31.33
CA VAL A 109 -5.13 -23.02 -32.39
C VAL A 109 -3.67 -22.64 -32.54
N ASP A 110 -3.11 -22.95 -33.70
CA ASP A 110 -1.77 -22.53 -34.09
C ASP A 110 -1.83 -21.13 -34.67
N LEU A 111 -0.93 -20.25 -34.22
CA LEU A 111 -0.92 -18.83 -34.54
C LEU A 111 0.28 -18.50 -35.43
N TYR A 112 0.05 -17.69 -36.47
CA TYR A 112 1.06 -17.27 -37.42
C TYR A 112 1.13 -15.75 -37.46
N TYR A 113 2.33 -15.21 -37.30
CA TYR A 113 2.62 -13.78 -37.43
C TYR A 113 3.69 -13.57 -38.48
N PHE A 114 3.32 -12.95 -39.59
CA PHE A 114 4.22 -12.60 -40.68
C PHE A 114 4.66 -11.15 -40.50
N ILE A 115 5.94 -10.97 -40.22
CA ILE A 115 6.55 -9.68 -39.91
C ILE A 115 7.35 -9.23 -41.13
N ASN A 116 7.05 -8.03 -41.63
CA ASN A 116 7.98 -7.29 -42.46
C ASN A 116 8.55 -6.16 -41.60
N GLU A 117 9.83 -6.26 -41.25
CA GLU A 117 10.49 -5.30 -40.36
C GLU A 117 10.64 -3.92 -41.01
N GLY A 118 10.87 -3.87 -42.32
CA GLY A 118 11.17 -2.64 -43.04
C GLY A 118 12.53 -2.03 -42.65
N GLN A 119 12.78 -0.80 -43.13
CA GLN A 119 14.02 -0.08 -42.83
C GLN A 119 14.01 0.51 -41.41
N GLN A 120 15.15 0.41 -40.73
CA GLN A 120 15.37 1.09 -39.45
C GLN A 120 15.84 2.53 -39.67
N TYR A 121 15.15 3.47 -39.03
CA TYR A 121 15.46 4.88 -39.06
C TYR A 121 16.06 5.37 -37.74
N PHE A 122 17.06 6.23 -37.84
CA PHE A 122 17.75 6.88 -36.71
C PHE A 122 17.47 8.38 -36.72
N LEU A 123 17.27 8.96 -35.54
CA LEU A 123 17.08 10.41 -35.40
C LEU A 123 18.43 11.10 -35.59
N ARG A 124 18.56 11.94 -36.61
CA ARG A 124 19.81 12.64 -36.97
C ARG A 124 19.83 14.07 -36.48
N GLN A 125 18.72 14.77 -36.60
CA GLN A 125 18.62 16.17 -36.23
C GLN A 125 17.26 16.46 -35.61
N ILE A 126 17.26 17.35 -34.63
CA ILE A 126 16.05 18.01 -34.11
C ILE A 126 16.24 19.50 -34.38
N ARG A 127 15.30 20.11 -35.09
CA ARG A 127 15.25 21.56 -35.28
C ARG A 127 14.02 22.09 -34.58
N ILE A 128 14.23 23.08 -33.72
CA ILE A 128 13.18 23.73 -32.94
C ILE A 128 13.04 25.15 -33.46
N ASP A 129 11.81 25.63 -33.59
CA ASP A 129 11.49 26.99 -34.01
C ASP A 129 10.29 27.53 -33.23
N GLY A 130 10.24 28.85 -33.04
CA GLY A 130 9.15 29.56 -32.38
C GLY A 130 9.16 29.50 -30.85
N ASN A 131 10.19 28.93 -30.22
CA ASN A 131 10.39 28.98 -28.77
C ASN A 131 11.14 30.23 -28.33
N THR A 132 10.52 31.00 -27.44
CA THR A 132 11.07 32.19 -26.78
C THR A 132 11.04 32.07 -25.25
N THR A 133 10.06 31.36 -24.70
CA THR A 133 9.90 31.16 -23.25
C THR A 133 10.79 30.01 -22.74
N LEU A 134 10.92 28.93 -23.50
CA LEU A 134 11.77 27.79 -23.15
C LEU A 134 13.01 27.74 -24.05
N SER A 135 14.17 27.46 -23.47
CA SER A 135 15.39 27.23 -24.25
C SER A 135 15.36 25.90 -25.00
N ASP A 136 16.11 25.82 -26.09
CA ASP A 136 16.31 24.58 -26.87
C ASP A 136 16.77 23.44 -25.97
N ASP A 137 17.74 23.70 -25.09
CA ASP A 137 18.25 22.70 -24.13
C ASP A 137 17.15 22.14 -23.24
N ARG A 138 16.23 23.00 -22.75
CA ARG A 138 15.12 22.55 -21.91
C ARG A 138 14.15 21.68 -22.70
N ILE A 139 13.84 22.07 -23.94
CA ILE A 139 12.97 21.30 -24.83
C ILE A 139 13.59 19.95 -25.16
N LEU A 140 14.89 19.91 -25.47
CA LEU A 140 15.63 18.68 -25.75
C LEU A 140 15.69 17.74 -24.53
N GLN A 141 15.85 18.30 -23.32
CA GLN A 141 15.77 17.52 -22.07
C GLN A 141 14.39 16.91 -21.87
N LEU A 142 13.31 17.67 -22.08
CA LEU A 142 11.93 17.20 -21.92
C LEU A 142 11.53 16.16 -22.98
N LEU A 143 12.05 16.29 -24.20
CA LEU A 143 11.88 15.29 -25.26
C LEU A 143 12.54 13.94 -24.89
N ASP A 144 13.57 13.98 -24.04
CA ASP A 144 14.34 12.82 -23.57
C ASP A 144 14.84 11.93 -24.72
N HIS A 145 15.14 12.50 -25.89
CA HIS A 145 15.62 11.73 -27.04
C HIS A 145 17.03 12.14 -27.44
N LYS A 146 17.93 11.16 -27.49
CA LYS A 146 19.30 11.38 -27.94
C LYS A 146 19.39 11.28 -29.46
N LEU A 147 20.24 12.12 -30.05
CA LEU A 147 20.63 11.99 -31.46
C LEU A 147 21.34 10.65 -31.69
N ASP A 148 21.29 10.18 -32.93
CA ASP A 148 21.86 8.91 -33.42
C ASP A 148 21.32 7.65 -32.72
N LYS A 149 20.19 7.75 -32.04
CA LYS A 149 19.41 6.62 -31.55
C LYS A 149 18.26 6.28 -32.49
N PRO A 150 17.76 5.03 -32.49
CA PRO A 150 16.62 4.67 -33.29
C PRO A 150 15.43 5.58 -32.99
N TYR A 151 14.78 6.07 -34.04
CA TYR A 151 13.68 7.03 -33.89
C TYR A 151 12.47 6.36 -33.22
N ASN A 152 12.00 6.93 -32.12
CA ASN A 152 10.85 6.40 -31.41
C ASN A 152 9.69 7.41 -31.42
N PRO A 153 8.70 7.27 -32.32
CA PRO A 153 7.60 8.23 -32.43
C PRO A 153 6.71 8.28 -31.18
N LEU A 154 6.63 7.19 -30.40
CA LEU A 154 5.89 7.19 -29.14
C LEU A 154 6.60 8.05 -28.09
N LYS A 155 7.93 7.95 -28.02
CA LYS A 155 8.74 8.78 -27.11
C LYS A 155 8.68 10.25 -27.48
N ILE A 156 8.74 10.56 -28.78
CA ILE A 156 8.59 11.94 -29.27
C ILE A 156 7.22 12.50 -28.88
N ARG A 157 6.14 11.74 -29.08
CA ARG A 157 4.78 12.15 -28.68
C ARG A 157 4.68 12.40 -27.16
N ASP A 158 5.27 11.54 -26.35
CA ASP A 158 5.28 11.71 -24.90
C ASP A 158 6.11 12.94 -24.49
N GLY A 159 7.25 13.16 -25.13
CA GLY A 159 8.08 14.35 -24.95
C GLY A 159 7.35 15.64 -25.35
N ILE A 160 6.64 15.66 -26.49
CA ILE A 160 5.80 16.79 -26.91
C ILE A 160 4.76 17.12 -25.84
N LYS A 161 4.11 16.12 -25.23
CA LYS A 161 3.19 16.36 -24.10
C LYS A 161 3.89 16.96 -22.89
N MET A 162 5.12 16.53 -22.58
CA MET A 162 5.91 17.12 -21.49
C MET A 162 6.28 18.57 -21.80
N ILE A 163 6.64 18.89 -23.04
CA ILE A 163 6.93 20.27 -23.48
C ILE A 163 5.66 21.12 -23.38
N GLN A 164 4.51 20.64 -23.86
CA GLN A 164 3.22 21.32 -23.72
C GLN A 164 2.86 21.57 -22.25
N ALA A 165 3.06 20.57 -21.39
CA ALA A 165 2.84 20.71 -19.95
C ALA A 165 3.79 21.74 -19.32
N GLU A 166 5.05 21.80 -19.75
CA GLU A 166 6.01 22.80 -19.28
C GLU A 166 5.61 24.23 -19.70
N TYR A 167 5.19 24.42 -20.96
CA TYR A 167 4.64 25.70 -21.41
C TYR A 167 3.41 26.10 -20.58
N ALA A 168 2.49 25.16 -20.39
CA ALA A 168 1.32 25.37 -19.55
C ALA A 168 1.69 25.70 -18.09
N ASN A 169 2.79 25.17 -17.56
CA ASN A 169 3.27 25.51 -16.22
C ASN A 169 3.88 26.91 -16.13
N ASN A 170 4.33 27.47 -17.26
CA ASN A 170 4.88 28.83 -17.38
C ASN A 170 3.82 29.82 -17.88
N GLY A 171 2.54 29.57 -17.63
CA GLY A 171 1.45 30.47 -18.00
C GLY A 171 1.02 30.42 -19.45
N LYS A 172 1.48 29.45 -20.26
CA LYS A 172 1.14 29.35 -21.69
C LYS A 172 0.31 28.09 -22.00
N PRO A 173 -0.94 27.99 -21.49
CA PRO A 173 -1.78 26.80 -21.67
C PRO A 173 -2.22 26.57 -23.11
N LEU A 174 -2.20 27.62 -23.93
CA LEU A 174 -2.63 27.56 -25.33
C LEU A 174 -1.48 27.22 -26.29
N ALA A 175 -0.28 26.94 -25.78
CA ALA A 175 0.87 26.63 -26.63
C ALA A 175 0.59 25.41 -27.51
N GLN A 176 0.84 25.54 -28.81
CA GLN A 176 0.69 24.47 -29.80
C GLN A 176 2.06 24.04 -30.29
N ILE A 177 2.26 22.73 -30.40
CA ILE A 177 3.50 22.14 -30.92
C ILE A 177 3.13 21.32 -32.13
N GLN A 178 3.66 21.73 -33.29
CA GLN A 178 3.48 21.05 -34.56
C GLN A 178 4.78 20.31 -34.87
N ASP A 179 4.71 18.98 -34.97
CA ASP A 179 5.83 18.16 -35.39
C ASP A 179 5.72 17.75 -36.86
N SER A 180 6.84 17.78 -37.56
CA SER A 180 6.96 17.20 -38.89
C SER A 180 8.29 16.48 -39.03
N VAL A 181 8.32 15.47 -39.89
CA VAL A 181 9.47 14.60 -40.07
C VAL A 181 9.84 14.57 -41.55
N SER A 182 11.12 14.76 -41.85
CA SER A 182 11.68 14.47 -43.17
C SER A 182 12.65 13.29 -43.10
N VAL A 183 12.65 12.49 -44.16
CA VAL A 183 13.54 11.33 -44.30
C VAL A 183 14.70 11.71 -45.22
N ASN A 184 15.90 11.86 -44.66
CA ASN A 184 17.14 12.11 -45.41
C ASN A 184 18.33 11.47 -44.69
N TYR A 185 18.83 10.32 -45.18
CA TYR A 185 19.87 9.50 -44.52
C TYR A 185 19.59 9.20 -43.02
N GLY A 186 18.31 9.24 -42.63
CA GLY A 186 17.83 9.22 -41.26
C GLY A 186 16.58 10.09 -41.12
N ILE A 187 16.19 10.38 -39.87
CA ILE A 187 15.01 11.17 -39.53
C ILE A 187 15.46 12.53 -39.02
N ASN A 188 15.00 13.59 -39.68
CA ASN A 188 15.12 14.96 -39.18
C ASN A 188 13.75 15.39 -38.67
N LEU A 189 13.68 15.69 -37.38
CA LEU A 189 12.48 16.13 -36.68
C LEU A 189 12.45 17.66 -36.63
N TYR A 190 11.37 18.25 -37.11
CA TYR A 190 11.12 19.68 -37.00
C TYR A 190 9.97 19.90 -36.01
N LEU A 191 10.23 20.70 -34.98
CA LEU A 191 9.25 21.10 -33.98
C LEU A 191 9.00 22.60 -34.14
N ARG A 192 7.81 22.96 -34.61
CA ARG A 192 7.36 24.35 -34.67
C ARG A 192 6.46 24.63 -33.47
N ILE A 193 6.86 25.57 -32.63
CA ILE A 193 6.15 25.93 -31.41
C ILE A 193 5.44 27.26 -31.64
N ILE A 194 4.14 27.28 -31.38
CA ILE A 194 3.31 28.49 -31.36
C ILE A 194 2.94 28.71 -29.90
N GLU A 195 3.66 29.59 -29.22
CA GLU A 195 3.57 29.72 -27.76
C GLU A 195 2.23 30.29 -27.28
N ASN A 196 1.61 31.15 -28.08
CA ASN A 196 0.46 31.97 -27.69
C ASN A 196 0.77 32.89 -26.47
N PRO A 197 -0.16 33.82 -26.13
CA PRO A 197 0.06 34.72 -25.01
C PRO A 197 0.12 34.00 -23.66
N THR A 198 0.82 34.63 -22.72
CA THR A 198 0.79 34.24 -21.31
C THR A 198 -0.60 34.53 -20.75
N MET A 199 -1.13 33.63 -19.94
CA MET A 199 -2.47 33.68 -19.38
C MET A 199 -2.44 33.59 -17.86
N HIS A 200 -3.31 34.38 -17.22
CA HIS A 200 -3.58 34.38 -15.80
C HIS A 200 -4.93 33.70 -15.52
N ILE A 201 -5.09 33.21 -14.31
CA ILE A 201 -6.36 32.65 -13.85
C ILE A 201 -7.33 33.82 -13.61
N GLY A 202 -8.48 33.78 -14.28
CA GLY A 202 -9.58 34.70 -14.06
C GLY A 202 -10.49 34.21 -12.95
N ASP A 203 -11.80 34.16 -13.21
CA ASP A 203 -12.78 33.74 -12.23
C ASP A 203 -12.77 32.21 -12.04
N ILE A 204 -12.96 31.78 -10.79
CA ILE A 204 -13.08 30.38 -10.43
C ILE A 204 -14.52 30.12 -9.98
N SER A 205 -15.21 29.24 -10.70
CA SER A 205 -16.58 28.84 -10.38
C SER A 205 -16.62 27.39 -9.93
N ILE A 206 -17.45 27.11 -8.92
CA ILE A 206 -17.64 25.75 -8.38
C ILE A 206 -19.08 25.32 -8.66
N ARG A 207 -19.27 24.10 -9.15
CA ARG A 207 -20.59 23.53 -9.46
C ARG A 207 -20.75 22.12 -8.92
N ASN A 208 -22.02 21.77 -8.70
CA ASN A 208 -22.49 20.44 -8.27
C ASN A 208 -22.11 20.04 -6.83
N ASN A 209 -21.72 20.99 -5.98
CA ASN A 209 -21.52 20.83 -4.54
C ASN A 209 -22.77 21.28 -3.76
N LYS A 210 -23.83 20.48 -3.76
CA LYS A 210 -25.10 20.85 -3.11
C LYS A 210 -25.07 20.68 -1.60
N LEU A 211 -24.37 19.66 -1.11
CA LEU A 211 -24.28 19.31 0.32
C LEU A 211 -22.98 19.84 0.95
N VAL A 212 -21.91 19.96 0.16
CA VAL A 212 -20.62 20.51 0.58
C VAL A 212 -20.55 22.00 0.27
N LYS A 213 -20.14 22.81 1.24
CA LYS A 213 -19.90 24.25 1.01
C LYS A 213 -18.72 24.44 0.04
N ASN A 214 -18.54 25.65 -0.48
CA ASN A 214 -17.40 25.95 -1.35
C ASN A 214 -16.06 25.89 -0.60
N GLU A 215 -16.02 26.33 0.67
CA GLU A 215 -14.81 26.41 1.49
C GLU A 215 -13.94 25.14 1.46
N PRO A 216 -14.48 23.90 1.66
CA PRO A 216 -13.71 22.67 1.53
C PRO A 216 -13.04 22.42 0.18
N ILE A 217 -13.58 22.99 -0.90
CA ILE A 217 -13.02 22.89 -2.26
C ILE A 217 -11.99 24.01 -2.46
N GLU A 218 -12.34 25.25 -2.10
CA GLU A 218 -11.49 26.45 -2.27
C GLU A 218 -10.15 26.32 -1.54
N ARG A 219 -10.15 25.84 -0.29
CA ARG A 219 -8.92 25.67 0.49
C ARG A 219 -7.94 24.63 -0.07
N GLU A 220 -8.43 23.72 -0.93
CA GLU A 220 -7.59 22.72 -1.58
C GLU A 220 -7.02 23.23 -2.93
N LEU A 221 -7.44 24.41 -3.41
CA LEU A 221 -6.89 25.04 -4.60
C LEU A 221 -5.51 25.65 -4.30
N LEU A 222 -4.51 25.29 -5.11
CA LEU A 222 -3.15 25.82 -5.03
C LEU A 222 -2.92 27.08 -5.86
N PHE A 223 -4.02 27.73 -6.26
CA PHE A 223 -4.01 28.88 -7.15
C PHE A 223 -5.19 29.81 -6.82
N ASN A 224 -5.00 31.10 -7.07
CA ASN A 224 -6.00 32.14 -6.86
C ASN A 224 -6.26 32.92 -8.16
N PRO A 225 -7.39 33.63 -8.29
CA PRO A 225 -7.57 34.61 -9.36
C PRO A 225 -6.39 35.60 -9.41
N GLY A 226 -5.90 35.88 -10.62
CA GLY A 226 -4.71 36.69 -10.89
C GLY A 226 -3.39 35.89 -10.97
N ASP A 227 -3.33 34.67 -10.45
CA ASP A 227 -2.13 33.84 -10.55
C ASP A 227 -1.81 33.49 -12.01
N LEU A 228 -0.52 33.30 -12.30
CA LEU A 228 -0.08 32.71 -13.57
C LEU A 228 -0.67 31.31 -13.73
N TYR A 229 -1.21 30.98 -14.91
CA TYR A 229 -1.73 29.63 -15.17
C TYR A 229 -0.63 28.58 -14.98
N SER A 230 -0.96 27.49 -14.29
CA SER A 230 -0.07 26.35 -14.13
C SER A 230 -0.86 25.05 -14.12
N GLN A 231 -0.64 24.21 -15.14
CA GLN A 231 -1.29 22.89 -15.23
C GLN A 231 -0.97 22.02 -14.01
N LYS A 232 0.27 22.07 -13.52
CA LYS A 232 0.72 21.33 -12.34
C LYS A 232 -0.05 21.74 -11.08
N LYS A 233 -0.30 23.04 -10.87
CA LYS A 233 -1.12 23.51 -9.74
C LYS A 233 -2.56 22.99 -9.88
N ILE A 234 -3.14 23.05 -11.07
CA ILE A 234 -4.51 22.57 -11.33
C ILE A 234 -4.64 21.07 -11.07
N ASP A 235 -3.71 20.26 -11.56
CA ASP A 235 -3.72 18.81 -11.37
C ASP A 235 -3.54 18.44 -9.89
N LEU A 236 -2.68 19.15 -9.17
CA LEU A 236 -2.50 18.99 -7.72
C LEU A 236 -3.75 19.41 -6.94
N SER A 237 -4.38 20.54 -7.27
CA SER A 237 -5.65 20.96 -6.66
C SER A 237 -6.74 19.91 -6.88
N LYS A 238 -6.88 19.40 -8.11
CA LYS A 238 -7.83 18.32 -8.44
C LYS A 238 -7.57 17.07 -7.58
N LYS A 239 -6.30 16.69 -7.42
CA LYS A 239 -5.90 15.57 -6.56
C LYS A 239 -6.24 15.84 -5.10
N HIS A 240 -5.92 17.02 -4.57
CA HIS A 240 -6.20 17.40 -3.17
C HIS A 240 -7.70 17.39 -2.87
N ILE A 241 -8.53 17.97 -3.75
CA ILE A 241 -10.00 17.94 -3.62
C ILE A 241 -10.50 16.49 -3.64
N TYR A 242 -9.95 15.61 -4.50
CA TYR A 242 -10.33 14.19 -4.52
C TYR A 242 -9.94 13.47 -3.22
N GLU A 243 -8.76 13.75 -2.68
CA GLU A 243 -8.25 13.18 -1.41
C GLU A 243 -9.08 13.59 -0.18
N THR A 244 -9.88 14.67 -0.26
CA THR A 244 -10.87 15.02 0.79
C THR A 244 -11.90 13.91 1.02
N GLY A 245 -12.06 12.97 0.08
CA GLY A 245 -13.02 11.87 0.20
C GLY A 245 -14.48 12.34 0.28
N LEU A 246 -14.76 13.58 -0.14
CA LEU A 246 -16.11 14.16 -0.25
C LEU A 246 -16.71 13.98 -1.64
N PHE A 247 -15.89 13.70 -2.64
CA PHE A 247 -16.28 13.66 -4.05
C PHE A 247 -15.80 12.37 -4.72
N SER A 248 -16.63 11.81 -5.58
CA SER A 248 -16.34 10.62 -6.38
C SER A 248 -15.70 10.98 -7.73
N SER A 249 -15.84 12.24 -8.15
CA SER A 249 -15.20 12.81 -9.34
C SER A 249 -14.92 14.29 -9.09
N VAL A 250 -13.77 14.76 -9.56
CA VAL A 250 -13.38 16.17 -9.55
C VAL A 250 -12.83 16.50 -10.93
N ASN A 251 -13.31 17.58 -11.51
CA ASN A 251 -12.91 18.02 -12.84
C ASN A 251 -12.75 19.53 -12.84
N ILE A 252 -11.57 20.00 -13.23
CA ILE A 252 -11.29 21.43 -13.38
C ILE A 252 -11.04 21.66 -14.87
N ARG A 253 -11.87 22.49 -15.49
CA ARG A 253 -11.78 22.81 -16.92
C ARG A 253 -11.82 24.30 -17.14
N THR A 254 -11.31 24.73 -18.29
CA THR A 254 -11.46 26.11 -18.78
C THR A 254 -12.92 26.36 -19.16
N ALA A 255 -13.53 27.39 -18.57
CA ALA A 255 -14.89 27.80 -18.89
C ALA A 255 -14.92 28.86 -19.99
N ASN A 256 -14.02 29.83 -19.90
CA ASN A 256 -13.90 30.96 -20.82
C ASN A 256 -12.43 31.35 -20.98
N ILE A 257 -12.07 31.88 -22.15
CA ILE A 257 -10.70 32.27 -22.49
C ILE A 257 -10.77 33.67 -23.12
N ASP A 258 -10.22 34.67 -22.45
CA ASP A 258 -10.11 36.04 -22.94
C ASP A 258 -8.64 36.34 -23.27
N THR A 259 -8.31 36.26 -24.56
CA THR A 259 -6.95 36.49 -25.06
C THR A 259 -6.56 37.97 -25.07
N GLN A 260 -7.52 38.89 -24.99
CA GLN A 260 -7.24 40.33 -24.92
C GLN A 260 -6.88 40.75 -23.50
N LYS A 261 -7.59 40.20 -22.50
CA LYS A 261 -7.30 40.42 -21.08
C LYS A 261 -6.21 39.50 -20.53
N HIS A 262 -5.76 38.53 -21.34
CA HIS A 262 -4.80 37.50 -20.90
C HIS A 262 -5.31 36.69 -19.71
N THR A 263 -6.62 36.39 -19.67
CA THR A 263 -7.26 35.66 -18.56
C THR A 263 -8.01 34.42 -19.05
N LEU A 264 -8.03 33.37 -18.22
CA LEU A 264 -8.89 32.21 -18.43
C LEU A 264 -9.65 31.85 -17.16
N ASP A 265 -10.94 31.64 -17.30
CA ASP A 265 -11.81 31.30 -16.20
C ASP A 265 -11.83 29.79 -16.01
N LEU A 266 -11.86 29.33 -14.76
CA LEU A 266 -11.86 27.92 -14.40
C LEU A 266 -13.21 27.52 -13.81
N LEU A 267 -13.69 26.36 -14.24
CA LEU A 267 -14.87 25.71 -13.68
C LEU A 267 -14.46 24.42 -12.99
N VAL A 268 -14.71 24.37 -11.68
CA VAL A 268 -14.55 23.20 -10.83
C VAL A 268 -15.90 22.48 -10.74
N GLU A 269 -16.01 21.35 -11.45
CA GLU A 269 -17.17 20.47 -11.38
C GLU A 269 -16.85 19.27 -10.49
N VAL A 270 -17.69 19.06 -9.47
CA VAL A 270 -17.55 17.93 -8.56
C VAL A 270 -18.75 16.99 -8.64
N ARG A 271 -18.55 15.74 -8.24
CA ARG A 271 -19.66 14.82 -7.97
C ARG A 271 -19.54 14.31 -6.55
N GLU A 272 -20.39 14.82 -5.66
CA GLU A 272 -20.42 14.44 -4.25
C GLU A 272 -20.53 12.91 -4.05
N LEU A 273 -19.82 12.40 -3.05
CA LEU A 273 -20.00 11.04 -2.55
C LEU A 273 -21.24 10.98 -1.64
N GLU A 274 -21.68 9.75 -1.36
CA GLU A 274 -22.63 9.53 -0.27
C GLU A 274 -22.03 10.01 1.05
N MET A 275 -22.67 11.01 1.64
CA MET A 275 -22.18 11.66 2.87
C MET A 275 -22.25 10.76 4.08
N ARG A 276 -23.12 9.75 4.05
CA ARG A 276 -23.33 8.79 5.13
C ARG A 276 -22.98 7.41 4.62
N TYR A 277 -22.22 6.67 5.42
CA TYR A 277 -21.82 5.31 5.13
C TYR A 277 -22.10 4.45 6.37
N LEU A 278 -22.68 3.28 6.15
CA LEU A 278 -22.81 2.23 7.16
C LEU A 278 -22.07 1.00 6.62
N GLY A 279 -21.08 0.54 7.38
CA GLY A 279 -20.23 -0.59 7.03
C GLY A 279 -20.15 -1.62 8.14
N GLY A 280 -19.84 -2.86 7.76
CA GLY A 280 -19.50 -3.94 8.68
C GLY A 280 -18.20 -4.61 8.23
N LYS A 281 -17.36 -4.98 9.18
CA LYS A 281 -16.10 -5.71 8.96
C LYS A 281 -16.11 -6.96 9.84
N VAL A 282 -15.72 -8.09 9.26
CA VAL A 282 -15.48 -9.34 9.99
C VAL A 282 -13.99 -9.65 9.88
N GLY A 283 -13.32 -9.81 11.01
CA GLY A 283 -11.91 -10.13 11.10
C GLY A 283 -11.70 -11.54 11.65
N LEU A 284 -10.78 -12.31 11.08
CA LEU A 284 -10.29 -13.55 11.67
C LEU A 284 -8.76 -13.54 11.58
N GLY A 285 -8.07 -13.60 12.71
CA GLY A 285 -6.61 -13.54 12.73
C GLY A 285 -6.00 -13.76 14.10
N GLN A 286 -4.66 -13.83 14.15
CA GLN A 286 -3.93 -13.74 15.41
C GLN A 286 -3.81 -12.26 15.79
N GLU A 287 -4.57 -11.84 16.79
CA GLU A 287 -4.45 -10.50 17.36
C GLU A 287 -3.40 -10.51 18.47
N LYS A 288 -2.57 -9.47 18.50
CA LYS A 288 -1.85 -9.11 19.73
C LYS A 288 -2.85 -8.47 20.67
N GLY A 289 -2.78 -8.79 21.95
CA GLY A 289 -3.63 -8.14 22.95
C GLY A 289 -3.34 -6.64 23.10
N ILE A 290 -3.93 -6.01 24.11
CA ILE A 290 -3.93 -4.54 24.22
C ILE A 290 -2.53 -3.96 24.44
N THR A 291 -1.58 -4.76 24.93
CA THR A 291 -0.20 -4.38 25.20
C THR A 291 0.77 -5.31 24.49
N GLU A 292 2.04 -4.90 24.36
CA GLU A 292 3.04 -5.73 23.70
C GLU A 292 3.32 -7.05 24.44
N GLY A 293 3.10 -7.09 25.76
CA GLY A 293 3.24 -8.28 26.60
C GLY A 293 2.02 -9.18 26.68
N SER A 294 0.96 -8.89 25.92
CA SER A 294 -0.21 -9.76 25.86
C SER A 294 0.05 -10.97 24.97
N ASP A 295 -0.48 -12.15 25.33
CA ASP A 295 -0.38 -13.34 24.47
C ASP A 295 -1.02 -13.11 23.09
N GLU A 296 -0.41 -13.66 22.02
CA GLU A 296 -1.04 -13.75 20.71
C GLU A 296 -2.21 -14.75 20.81
N TYR A 297 -3.39 -14.32 20.36
CA TYR A 297 -4.59 -15.15 20.39
C TYR A 297 -5.35 -15.09 19.09
N THR A 298 -5.99 -16.19 18.70
CA THR A 298 -6.85 -16.19 17.52
C THR A 298 -8.18 -15.56 17.88
N SER A 299 -8.56 -14.46 17.24
CA SER A 299 -9.84 -13.81 17.49
C SER A 299 -10.70 -13.74 16.23
N LEU A 300 -12.01 -13.82 16.45
CA LEU A 300 -13.04 -13.46 15.48
C LEU A 300 -13.58 -12.09 15.89
N SER A 301 -13.38 -11.06 15.07
CA SER A 301 -13.90 -9.71 15.30
C SER A 301 -15.09 -9.42 14.40
N LEU A 302 -16.04 -8.64 14.92
CA LEU A 302 -17.11 -8.02 14.17
C LEU A 302 -17.13 -6.54 14.54
N ASP A 303 -17.00 -5.67 13.55
CA ASP A 303 -16.94 -4.22 13.74
C ASP A 303 -17.93 -3.54 12.79
N GLY A 304 -18.85 -2.76 13.34
CA GLY A 304 -19.76 -1.87 12.61
C GLY A 304 -19.24 -0.43 12.63
N GLU A 305 -19.36 0.25 11.50
CA GLU A 305 -18.95 1.64 11.33
C GLU A 305 -20.09 2.46 10.73
N TRP A 306 -20.52 3.49 11.43
CA TRP A 306 -21.30 4.58 10.85
C TRP A 306 -20.40 5.80 10.66
N LEU A 307 -20.38 6.36 9.45
CA LEU A 307 -19.54 7.49 9.08
C LEU A 307 -20.39 8.59 8.43
N HIS A 308 -20.20 9.82 8.88
CA HIS A 308 -20.66 11.03 8.21
C HIS A 308 -19.45 11.84 7.73
N ARG A 309 -19.31 12.02 6.41
CA ARG A 309 -18.13 12.63 5.77
C ARG A 309 -18.07 14.15 5.83
N ASN A 310 -19.22 14.80 6.02
CA ASN A 310 -19.38 16.23 5.80
C ASN A 310 -20.25 16.90 6.87
N ILE A 311 -19.81 16.87 8.13
CA ILE A 311 -20.53 17.53 9.22
C ILE A 311 -20.58 19.05 8.96
N ALA A 312 -21.78 19.62 9.09
CA ALA A 312 -22.08 21.04 8.87
C ALA A 312 -21.67 21.61 7.48
N GLY A 313 -21.44 20.75 6.48
CA GLY A 313 -21.02 21.15 5.15
C GLY A 313 -19.54 21.52 5.02
N ARG A 314 -18.72 21.30 6.05
CA ARG A 314 -17.32 21.75 6.15
C ARG A 314 -16.27 20.69 5.80
N GLY A 315 -16.69 19.51 5.37
CA GLY A 315 -15.78 18.39 5.08
C GLY A 315 -15.19 17.71 6.32
N SER A 316 -15.61 18.11 7.52
CA SER A 316 -15.25 17.43 8.76
C SER A 316 -16.00 16.10 8.87
N ARG A 317 -15.31 15.08 9.40
CA ARG A 317 -15.80 13.70 9.43
C ARG A 317 -16.16 13.30 10.86
N LEU A 318 -17.26 12.60 11.03
CA LEU A 318 -17.64 11.97 12.30
C LEU A 318 -17.87 10.48 12.05
N SER A 319 -17.18 9.63 12.80
CA SER A 319 -17.40 8.19 12.76
C SER A 319 -17.75 7.63 14.14
N LEU A 320 -18.68 6.69 14.16
CA LEU A 320 -19.00 5.83 15.29
C LEU A 320 -18.62 4.42 14.89
N ASN A 321 -17.69 3.82 15.63
CA ASN A 321 -17.29 2.43 15.48
C ASN A 321 -17.74 1.67 16.71
N ILE A 322 -18.43 0.55 16.52
CA ILE A 322 -18.83 -0.36 17.59
C ILE A 322 -18.49 -1.75 17.12
N GLY A 323 -17.76 -2.49 17.94
CA GLY A 323 -17.38 -3.84 17.60
C GLY A 323 -17.10 -4.68 18.83
N GLY A 324 -16.65 -5.89 18.56
CA GLY A 324 -16.17 -6.79 19.59
C GLY A 324 -15.44 -7.95 18.97
N SER A 325 -14.52 -8.51 19.73
CA SER A 325 -13.83 -9.73 19.35
C SER A 325 -14.11 -10.85 20.34
N VAL A 326 -14.14 -12.08 19.82
CA VAL A 326 -14.18 -13.30 20.64
C VAL A 326 -12.86 -13.99 20.46
N THR A 327 -12.18 -14.23 21.58
CA THR A 327 -10.83 -14.77 21.60
C THR A 327 -10.82 -16.27 21.87
N TYR A 328 -10.03 -17.00 21.08
CA TYR A 328 -9.79 -18.44 21.18
C TYR A 328 -8.31 -18.71 21.48
N THR A 329 -8.00 -19.04 22.73
CA THR A 329 -6.64 -19.39 23.17
C THR A 329 -6.61 -20.83 23.71
N THR A 330 -7.37 -21.11 24.79
CA THR A 330 -7.53 -22.46 25.38
C THR A 330 -8.91 -22.66 26.05
N LYS A 331 -9.58 -21.57 26.42
CA LYS A 331 -11.01 -21.45 26.73
C LYS A 331 -11.63 -20.41 25.77
N ILE A 332 -12.94 -20.45 25.55
CA ILE A 332 -13.63 -19.33 24.91
C ILE A 332 -13.68 -18.21 25.95
N ASN A 333 -12.90 -17.15 25.72
CA ASN A 333 -12.95 -15.98 26.60
C ASN A 333 -14.23 -15.18 26.32
N LYS A 334 -14.68 -14.37 27.29
CA LYS A 334 -15.84 -13.49 27.11
C LYS A 334 -15.56 -12.52 25.95
N PRO A 335 -16.59 -12.10 25.19
CA PRO A 335 -16.43 -11.11 24.14
C PRO A 335 -15.82 -9.82 24.70
N THR A 336 -14.88 -9.25 23.96
CA THR A 336 -14.15 -8.03 24.28
C THR A 336 -14.69 -6.88 23.44
N PRO A 337 -15.69 -6.12 23.94
CA PRO A 337 -16.30 -5.04 23.18
C PRO A 337 -15.34 -3.87 22.99
N ASN A 338 -15.50 -3.20 21.86
CA ASN A 338 -14.85 -1.94 21.54
C ASN A 338 -15.90 -0.92 21.06
N ALA A 339 -15.69 0.34 21.39
CA ALA A 339 -16.49 1.44 20.87
C ALA A 339 -15.62 2.68 20.73
N SER A 340 -15.83 3.47 19.68
CA SER A 340 -15.19 4.78 19.56
C SER A 340 -16.02 5.75 18.75
N ILE A 341 -15.95 7.02 19.14
CA ILE A 341 -16.46 8.16 18.40
C ILE A 341 -15.26 8.98 17.98
N THR A 342 -15.09 9.20 16.68
CA THR A 342 -13.97 9.99 16.14
C THR A 342 -14.48 11.14 15.30
N TYR A 343 -14.14 12.36 15.68
CA TYR A 343 -14.30 13.55 14.87
C TYR A 343 -12.96 13.92 14.24
N ILE A 344 -12.94 14.20 12.94
CA ILE A 344 -11.74 14.61 12.21
C ILE A 344 -12.02 15.96 11.54
N GLU A 345 -11.23 16.96 11.91
CA GLU A 345 -11.17 18.25 11.21
C GLU A 345 -9.95 18.23 10.27
N PRO A 346 -10.14 18.21 8.93
CA PRO A 346 -9.03 18.11 8.00
C PRO A 346 -8.11 19.34 7.97
N TRP A 347 -8.61 20.52 8.36
CA TRP A 347 -7.84 21.75 8.44
C TRP A 347 -8.04 22.46 9.77
N LEU A 348 -6.96 22.64 10.53
CA LEU A 348 -6.99 23.36 11.79
C LEU A 348 -6.15 24.64 11.66
N PHE A 349 -6.71 25.78 12.07
CA PHE A 349 -6.05 27.10 12.00
C PHE A 349 -5.48 27.46 10.61
N GLY A 350 -6.13 27.02 9.54
CA GLY A 350 -5.68 27.28 8.16
C GLY A 350 -4.54 26.37 7.66
N PHE A 351 -4.09 25.40 8.46
CA PHE A 351 -3.11 24.40 8.06
C PHE A 351 -3.80 23.11 7.63
N ARG A 352 -3.35 22.53 6.51
CA ARG A 352 -3.77 21.20 6.05
C ARG A 352 -3.18 20.10 6.95
N SER A 353 -3.75 19.99 8.14
CA SER A 353 -3.37 19.04 9.17
C SER A 353 -4.64 18.40 9.74
N SER A 354 -4.82 17.11 9.49
CA SER A 354 -5.99 16.39 9.96
C SER A 354 -5.92 16.23 11.47
N THR A 355 -6.75 16.96 12.19
CA THR A 355 -6.81 16.88 13.65
C THR A 355 -7.93 15.92 14.03
N SER A 356 -7.59 14.84 14.73
CA SER A 356 -8.56 13.90 15.26
C SER A 356 -8.88 14.21 16.72
N PHE A 357 -10.14 13.98 17.07
CA PHE A 357 -10.64 13.95 18.43
C PHE A 357 -11.39 12.63 18.58
N ARG A 358 -10.87 11.73 19.41
CA ARG A 358 -11.38 10.39 19.59
C ARG A 358 -11.77 10.16 21.03
N LEU A 359 -13.00 9.76 21.27
CA LEU A 359 -13.43 9.14 22.51
C LEU A 359 -13.51 7.64 22.29
N PHE A 360 -13.00 6.84 23.22
CA PHE A 360 -12.97 5.39 23.05
C PHE A 360 -13.24 4.64 24.34
N TYR A 361 -13.76 3.43 24.17
CA TYR A 361 -13.88 2.38 25.15
C TYR A 361 -13.34 1.09 24.52
N ARG A 362 -12.44 0.39 25.21
CA ARG A 362 -11.82 -0.84 24.73
C ARG A 362 -11.66 -1.80 25.89
N ASN A 363 -11.99 -3.06 25.65
CA ASN A 363 -11.79 -4.15 26.58
C ASN A 363 -10.91 -5.22 25.93
N GLY A 364 -10.14 -5.97 26.74
CA GLY A 364 -9.26 -7.03 26.25
C GLY A 364 -8.54 -7.74 27.39
N TYR A 365 -7.83 -8.82 27.07
CA TYR A 365 -7.16 -9.64 28.07
C TYR A 365 -5.64 -9.52 27.99
N GLU A 366 -4.99 -9.50 29.14
CA GLU A 366 -3.54 -9.49 29.30
C GLU A 366 -3.16 -10.36 30.51
N ASN A 367 -2.36 -11.40 30.30
CA ASN A 367 -1.99 -12.38 31.35
C ASN A 367 -3.20 -12.88 32.17
N ASP A 368 -4.27 -13.29 31.49
CA ASP A 368 -5.56 -13.72 32.08
C ASP A 368 -6.31 -12.67 32.92
N LYS A 369 -5.85 -11.41 32.94
CA LYS A 369 -6.54 -10.28 33.55
C LYS A 369 -7.34 -9.52 32.50
N LEU A 370 -8.56 -9.10 32.84
CA LEU A 370 -9.38 -8.25 32.00
C LEU A 370 -8.91 -6.80 32.15
N GLN A 371 -8.45 -6.21 31.05
CA GLN A 371 -8.06 -4.81 30.98
C GLN A 371 -9.18 -4.01 30.27
N THR A 372 -9.69 -2.98 30.95
CA THR A 372 -10.67 -2.04 30.38
C THR A 372 -10.07 -0.66 30.31
N LYS A 373 -10.04 -0.08 29.10
CA LYS A 373 -9.54 1.26 28.83
C LYS A 373 -10.65 2.14 28.29
N TYR A 374 -10.82 3.32 28.86
CA TYR A 374 -11.64 4.37 28.25
C TYR A 374 -10.97 5.71 28.42
N GLY A 375 -11.18 6.59 27.44
CA GLY A 375 -10.47 7.85 27.41
C GLY A 375 -10.75 8.69 26.19
N GLY A 376 -10.02 9.79 26.12
CA GLY A 376 -9.97 10.70 25.00
C GLY A 376 -8.56 10.77 24.43
N GLU A 377 -8.49 10.94 23.12
CA GLU A 377 -7.26 11.23 22.41
C GLU A 377 -7.50 12.37 21.44
N THR A 378 -6.58 13.32 21.38
CA THR A 378 -6.49 14.27 20.29
C THR A 378 -5.16 14.11 19.59
N ALA A 379 -5.15 14.10 18.26
CA ALA A 379 -3.93 13.96 17.50
C ALA A 379 -3.91 14.87 16.26
N LEU A 380 -2.79 15.53 16.06
CA LEU A 380 -2.47 16.26 14.84
C LEU A 380 -1.79 15.32 13.86
N ILE A 381 -2.41 15.10 12.70
CA ILE A 381 -1.91 14.19 11.66
C ILE A 381 -1.45 15.02 10.47
N TYR A 382 -0.17 14.88 10.13
CA TYR A 382 0.44 15.47 8.94
C TYR A 382 0.82 14.38 7.95
N GLN A 383 0.11 14.34 6.82
CA GLN A 383 0.28 13.38 5.74
C GLN A 383 0.19 14.10 4.38
N PRO A 384 1.28 14.74 3.93
CA PRO A 384 1.29 15.49 2.67
C PRO A 384 1.24 14.58 1.44
N ASP A 385 1.66 13.32 1.57
CA ASP A 385 1.58 12.31 0.53
C ASP A 385 1.43 10.91 1.14
N ARG A 386 1.43 9.88 0.27
CA ARG A 386 1.35 8.47 0.71
C ARG A 386 2.62 7.94 1.40
N ARG A 387 3.73 8.68 1.37
CA ARG A 387 5.05 8.24 1.83
C ARG A 387 5.34 8.71 3.25
N LEU A 388 4.85 9.87 3.66
CA LEU A 388 5.02 10.38 5.02
C LEU A 388 3.73 10.30 5.82
N TYR A 389 3.83 9.77 7.03
CA TYR A 389 2.82 9.92 8.06
C TYR A 389 3.50 10.43 9.32
N ALA A 390 3.05 11.56 9.84
CA ALA A 390 3.47 12.07 11.14
C ALA A 390 2.22 12.32 12.01
N ASN A 391 2.29 11.92 13.26
CA ASN A 391 1.22 12.05 14.25
C ASN A 391 1.83 12.58 15.55
N LEU A 392 1.25 13.64 16.08
CA LEU A 392 1.54 14.17 17.40
C LEU A 392 0.23 14.19 18.19
N GLY A 393 0.16 13.45 19.29
CA GLY A 393 -1.06 13.24 20.04
C GLY A 393 -0.94 13.48 21.54
N VAL A 394 -2.10 13.67 22.16
CA VAL A 394 -2.30 13.66 23.60
C VAL A 394 -3.39 12.65 23.88
N ILE A 395 -3.10 11.67 24.72
CA ILE A 395 -4.06 10.68 25.21
C ILE A 395 -4.27 10.85 26.70
N ILE A 396 -5.53 10.78 27.13
CA ILE A 396 -5.95 10.81 28.53
C ILE A 396 -6.91 9.64 28.70
N GLN A 397 -6.51 8.62 29.44
CA GLN A 397 -7.30 7.40 29.62
C GLN A 397 -7.22 6.87 31.05
N LYS A 398 -8.27 6.15 31.44
CA LYS A 398 -8.27 5.32 32.63
C LYS A 398 -8.13 3.86 32.23
N VAL A 399 -7.35 3.12 33.00
CA VAL A 399 -7.09 1.70 32.81
C VAL A 399 -7.53 0.96 34.07
N PHE A 400 -8.44 0.02 33.90
CA PHE A 400 -8.91 -0.87 34.96
C PHE A 400 -8.42 -2.28 34.69
N TRP A 401 -7.87 -2.91 35.71
CA TRP A 401 -7.48 -4.32 35.68
C TRP A 401 -8.40 -5.09 36.61
N THR A 402 -9.04 -6.13 36.09
CA THR A 402 -9.90 -7.02 36.86
C THR A 402 -9.38 -8.44 36.75
N ASP A 403 -9.10 -9.05 37.90
CA ASP A 403 -8.63 -10.44 37.96
C ASP A 403 -9.75 -11.41 37.56
N GLY A 404 -9.43 -12.31 36.62
CA GLY A 404 -10.40 -13.25 36.05
C GLY A 404 -10.57 -14.56 36.85
N THR A 405 -9.89 -14.72 37.99
CA THR A 405 -9.88 -15.99 38.73
C THR A 405 -10.98 -16.02 39.78
N GLY A 406 -12.07 -16.72 39.49
CA GLY A 406 -13.15 -17.02 40.45
C GLY A 406 -12.76 -17.96 41.59
N VAL A 407 -11.59 -17.78 42.21
CA VAL A 407 -11.17 -18.50 43.41
C VAL A 407 -10.81 -17.46 44.48
N GLN A 408 -11.76 -17.30 45.41
CA GLN A 408 -11.79 -16.44 46.60
C GLN A 408 -12.10 -14.95 46.37
N ASN A 409 -13.15 -14.50 47.07
CA ASN A 409 -13.86 -13.23 46.99
C ASN A 409 -13.03 -11.99 47.38
N VAL A 410 -12.08 -11.56 46.54
CA VAL A 410 -11.65 -10.17 46.49
C VAL A 410 -11.35 -9.79 45.04
N ASP A 411 -12.30 -9.16 44.36
CA ASP A 411 -12.03 -8.48 43.08
C ASP A 411 -11.09 -7.31 43.37
N THR A 412 -9.78 -7.52 43.26
CA THR A 412 -8.80 -6.43 43.37
C THR A 412 -8.79 -5.68 42.04
N THR A 413 -9.61 -4.65 41.94
CA THR A 413 -9.55 -3.73 40.79
C THR A 413 -8.42 -2.74 41.01
N THR A 414 -7.41 -2.77 40.15
CA THR A 414 -6.36 -1.74 40.11
C THR A 414 -6.72 -0.70 39.06
N GLU A 415 -6.70 0.58 39.46
CA GLU A 415 -6.97 1.73 38.59
C GLU A 415 -5.66 2.46 38.28
N ASP A 416 -5.44 2.76 37.00
CA ASP A 416 -4.32 3.57 36.53
C ASP A 416 -4.82 4.71 35.65
N ASN A 417 -4.31 5.92 35.86
CA ASN A 417 -4.59 7.11 35.07
C ASN A 417 -3.42 7.33 34.12
N GLU A 418 -3.57 6.88 32.89
CA GLU A 418 -2.54 7.02 31.87
C GLU A 418 -2.81 8.28 31.05
N ARG A 419 -1.89 9.24 31.12
CA ARG A 419 -1.93 10.47 30.33
C ARG A 419 -0.61 10.60 29.61
N ALA A 420 -0.61 10.76 28.29
CA ALA A 420 0.63 10.74 27.54
C ALA A 420 0.63 11.68 26.35
N PHE A 421 1.80 12.24 26.06
CA PHE A 421 2.12 12.76 24.73
C PHE A 421 2.61 11.60 23.87
N THR A 422 2.05 11.47 22.66
CA THR A 422 2.44 10.47 21.67
C THR A 422 3.04 11.14 20.46
N PHE A 423 4.05 10.51 19.88
CA PHE A 423 4.67 10.95 18.64
C PHE A 423 4.92 9.74 17.75
N GLN A 424 4.50 9.81 16.51
CA GLN A 424 4.73 8.75 15.53
C GLN A 424 5.14 9.37 14.21
N VAL A 425 6.25 8.89 13.64
CA VAL A 425 6.68 9.24 12.28
C VAL A 425 6.92 7.96 11.51
N ARG A 426 6.34 7.86 10.32
CA ARG A 426 6.50 6.75 9.41
C ARG A 426 6.81 7.25 8.00
N ARG A 427 7.86 6.71 7.40
CA ARG A 427 8.23 6.92 6.00
C ARG A 427 8.15 5.60 5.26
N ASP A 428 7.29 5.49 4.23
CA ASP A 428 7.08 4.28 3.44
C ASP A 428 7.38 4.55 1.95
N TYR A 429 8.47 3.96 1.46
CA TYR A 429 8.92 4.02 0.06
C TYR A 429 8.78 2.66 -0.64
N ARG A 430 8.03 1.72 -0.06
CA ARG A 430 7.79 0.42 -0.70
C ARG A 430 7.03 0.58 -2.01
N ASP A 431 7.36 -0.28 -2.95
CA ASP A 431 6.68 -0.40 -4.23
C ASP A 431 5.26 -0.95 -4.09
N ASN A 432 5.07 -1.89 -3.15
CA ASN A 432 3.79 -2.49 -2.83
C ASN A 432 3.67 -2.70 -1.31
N PHE A 433 2.52 -2.33 -0.74
CA PHE A 433 2.27 -2.44 0.70
C PHE A 433 2.11 -3.90 1.19
N LEU A 434 1.51 -4.76 0.37
CA LEU A 434 1.19 -6.15 0.70
C LEU A 434 2.31 -7.13 0.30
N PHE A 435 2.92 -6.92 -0.86
CA PHE A 435 3.99 -7.76 -1.42
C PHE A 435 5.20 -6.90 -1.82
N PRO A 436 5.89 -6.28 -0.86
CA PRO A 436 7.01 -5.40 -1.17
C PRO A 436 8.16 -6.19 -1.82
N THR A 437 8.65 -5.68 -2.95
CA THR A 437 9.83 -6.22 -3.63
C THR A 437 11.01 -5.26 -3.59
N ARG A 438 10.73 -3.95 -3.42
CA ARG A 438 11.75 -2.91 -3.36
C ARG A 438 11.29 -1.76 -2.48
N GLY A 439 12.22 -1.20 -1.72
CA GLY A 439 12.03 0.07 -1.02
C GLY A 439 12.30 -0.07 0.48
N THR A 440 11.93 0.95 1.23
CA THR A 440 12.19 1.05 2.67
C THR A 440 10.95 1.45 3.44
N VAL A 441 10.91 1.05 4.71
CA VAL A 441 10.00 1.59 5.71
C VAL A 441 10.83 2.01 6.91
N PHE A 442 10.64 3.23 7.36
CA PHE A 442 11.16 3.70 8.64
C PHE A 442 9.98 4.08 9.52
N SER A 443 9.97 3.65 10.78
CA SER A 443 9.07 4.16 11.80
C SER A 443 9.82 4.55 13.07
N PHE A 444 9.31 5.58 13.71
CA PHE A 444 9.69 6.01 15.04
C PHE A 444 8.41 6.30 15.81
N ASP A 445 8.27 5.64 16.95
CA ASP A 445 7.11 5.68 17.82
C ASP A 445 7.61 6.08 19.21
N GLY A 446 7.02 7.10 19.80
CA GLY A 446 7.44 7.68 21.07
C GLY A 446 6.25 8.04 21.94
N LYS A 447 6.43 7.88 23.25
CA LYS A 447 5.40 8.16 24.25
C LYS A 447 6.05 8.70 25.51
N VAL A 448 5.53 9.80 26.03
CA VAL A 448 5.93 10.38 27.32
C VAL A 448 4.70 10.37 28.20
N VAL A 449 4.71 9.58 29.27
CA VAL A 449 3.58 9.35 30.16
C VAL A 449 3.73 10.15 31.44
N GLY A 450 2.61 10.70 31.91
CA GLY A 450 2.52 11.49 33.13
C GLY A 450 3.15 12.87 32.97
N THR A 451 4.20 13.16 33.71
CA THR A 451 4.92 14.46 33.72
C THR A 451 3.98 15.64 34.03
N ILE A 452 3.94 16.65 33.17
CA ILE A 452 3.05 17.81 33.28
C ILE A 452 1.56 17.43 33.15
N LEU A 453 1.24 16.27 32.59
CA LEU A 453 -0.15 15.81 32.46
C LEU A 453 -0.69 15.16 33.74
N GLN A 454 0.17 14.85 34.73
CA GLN A 454 -0.21 14.23 36.02
C GLN A 454 -0.96 12.89 35.85
N GLY A 455 -0.24 11.86 35.40
CA GLY A 455 -0.72 10.46 35.38
C GLY A 455 -0.28 9.70 36.64
N SER A 456 -0.67 8.44 36.79
CA SER A 456 -0.20 7.63 37.94
C SER A 456 1.26 7.15 37.80
N GLN A 457 1.81 7.16 36.58
CA GLN A 457 3.15 6.71 36.25
C GLN A 457 3.86 7.75 35.39
N ASP A 458 5.17 7.92 35.60
CA ASP A 458 6.01 8.86 34.87
C ASP A 458 7.14 8.11 34.17
N TYR A 459 7.05 7.94 32.86
CA TYR A 459 8.06 7.24 32.06
C TYR A 459 8.05 7.72 30.61
N TYR A 460 9.13 7.43 29.88
CA TYR A 460 9.13 7.54 28.43
C TYR A 460 9.38 6.18 27.80
N TRP A 461 8.80 5.98 26.62
CA TRP A 461 8.88 4.77 25.83
C TRP A 461 9.13 5.17 24.37
N VAL A 462 10.14 4.58 23.74
CA VAL A 462 10.45 4.82 22.34
C VAL A 462 10.74 3.50 21.63
N GLU A 463 10.26 3.37 20.40
CA GLU A 463 10.60 2.30 19.48
C GLU A 463 10.92 2.88 18.11
N THR A 464 11.97 2.35 17.47
CA THR A 464 12.24 2.60 16.05
C THR A 464 12.30 1.29 15.30
N SER A 465 11.80 1.30 14.06
CA SER A 465 11.85 0.17 13.14
C SER A 465 12.35 0.63 11.78
N PHE A 466 13.23 -0.16 11.17
CA PHE A 466 13.69 0.03 9.80
C PHE A 466 13.55 -1.28 9.02
N SER A 467 12.78 -1.25 7.93
CA SER A 467 12.63 -2.36 6.99
C SER A 467 13.19 -1.99 5.62
N GLN A 468 13.90 -2.90 4.97
CA GLN A 468 14.49 -2.73 3.64
C GLN A 468 14.18 -3.95 2.78
N TYR A 469 13.75 -3.71 1.54
CA TYR A 469 13.47 -4.74 0.55
C TYR A 469 14.33 -4.50 -0.69
N ILE A 470 15.08 -5.51 -1.09
CA ILE A 470 16.04 -5.46 -2.20
C ILE A 470 15.74 -6.60 -3.16
N PRO A 471 15.41 -6.33 -4.43
CA PRO A 471 15.29 -7.38 -5.43
C PRO A 471 16.69 -7.90 -5.78
N LEU A 472 16.94 -9.19 -5.53
CA LEU A 472 18.24 -9.81 -5.80
C LEU A 472 18.35 -10.25 -7.27
N TRP A 473 17.48 -11.16 -7.70
CA TRP A 473 17.39 -11.60 -9.08
C TRP A 473 15.97 -12.05 -9.43
N ARG A 474 15.50 -11.72 -10.64
CA ARG A 474 14.15 -12.07 -11.13
C ARG A 474 13.06 -11.65 -10.13
N SER A 475 12.55 -12.59 -9.36
CA SER A 475 11.46 -12.42 -8.39
C SER A 475 11.91 -12.81 -6.97
N VAL A 476 13.21 -12.99 -6.74
CA VAL A 476 13.79 -13.24 -5.42
C VAL A 476 14.09 -11.92 -4.74
N VAL A 477 13.64 -11.79 -3.50
CA VAL A 477 13.70 -10.55 -2.71
C VAL A 477 14.42 -10.85 -1.40
N PHE A 478 15.42 -10.04 -1.08
CA PHE A 478 15.96 -9.96 0.27
C PHE A 478 15.16 -8.93 1.07
N ALA A 479 14.64 -9.33 2.22
CA ALA A 479 13.95 -8.46 3.16
C ALA A 479 14.69 -8.45 4.49
N TYR A 480 14.93 -7.26 5.02
CA TYR A 480 15.59 -7.03 6.30
C TYR A 480 14.73 -6.11 7.16
N ARG A 481 14.68 -6.36 8.47
CA ARG A 481 14.05 -5.48 9.46
C ARG A 481 14.89 -5.44 10.72
N GLY A 482 15.20 -4.23 11.18
CA GLY A 482 15.72 -3.97 12.52
C GLY A 482 14.68 -3.24 13.35
N LYS A 483 14.55 -3.59 14.64
CA LYS A 483 13.84 -2.79 15.64
C LYS A 483 14.72 -2.55 16.86
N ALA A 484 14.59 -1.36 17.44
CA ALA A 484 15.17 -1.03 18.73
C ALA A 484 14.12 -0.32 19.58
N GLY A 485 13.98 -0.75 20.83
CA GLY A 485 13.06 -0.17 21.81
C GLY A 485 13.81 0.16 23.08
N TYR A 486 13.45 1.29 23.70
CA TYR A 486 13.98 1.71 24.99
C TYR A 486 12.88 2.40 25.80
N GLN A 487 12.79 2.07 27.09
CA GLN A 487 11.94 2.77 28.03
C GLN A 487 12.66 2.97 29.36
N ALA A 488 12.31 4.04 30.07
CA ALA A 488 12.84 4.32 31.38
C ALA A 488 11.86 5.19 32.19
N PRO A 489 11.87 5.06 33.53
CA PRO A 489 11.11 5.97 34.39
C PRO A 489 11.69 7.38 34.27
N LEU A 490 10.84 8.38 34.46
CA LEU A 490 11.26 9.78 34.61
C LEU A 490 11.53 10.08 36.09
N ALA A 491 12.23 11.18 36.35
CA ALA A 491 12.76 11.51 37.68
C ALA A 491 11.65 11.45 38.77
N GLY A 492 11.86 10.61 39.79
CA GLY A 492 10.93 10.42 40.91
C GLY A 492 10.24 9.05 40.96
N GLN A 493 10.37 8.21 39.93
CA GLN A 493 9.90 6.82 39.95
C GLN A 493 11.03 5.80 39.88
N SER A 494 10.83 4.66 40.56
CA SER A 494 11.83 3.61 40.69
C SER A 494 11.80 2.57 39.57
N ASP A 495 10.65 2.36 38.93
CA ASP A 495 10.49 1.38 37.84
C ASP A 495 9.36 1.79 36.89
N THR A 496 9.38 1.23 35.69
CA THR A 496 8.30 1.32 34.70
C THR A 496 7.26 0.22 34.89
N PRO A 497 5.98 0.46 34.55
CA PRO A 497 4.95 -0.55 34.67
C PRO A 497 5.19 -1.74 33.73
N ILE A 498 4.81 -2.94 34.17
CA ILE A 498 5.05 -4.19 33.41
C ILE A 498 4.44 -4.16 32.01
N TYR A 499 3.28 -3.51 31.86
CA TYR A 499 2.56 -3.37 30.60
C TYR A 499 3.26 -2.48 29.57
N ALA A 500 4.27 -1.70 30.00
CA ALA A 500 5.09 -0.85 29.14
C ALA A 500 6.41 -1.53 28.71
N LYS A 501 6.77 -2.67 29.33
CA LYS A 501 7.98 -3.42 29.00
C LYS A 501 7.90 -4.00 27.59
N PHE A 502 9.07 -4.23 27.02
CA PHE A 502 9.23 -4.87 25.72
C PHE A 502 9.28 -6.39 25.84
N TYR A 503 8.73 -7.06 24.82
CA TYR A 503 8.70 -8.50 24.73
C TYR A 503 9.20 -8.98 23.37
N LEU A 504 9.68 -10.24 23.32
CA LEU A 504 10.15 -10.92 22.11
C LEU A 504 9.66 -12.37 22.11
N GLY A 505 9.36 -12.88 20.92
CA GLY A 505 8.78 -14.20 20.65
C GLY A 505 7.54 -14.13 19.74
N GLY A 506 7.21 -15.24 19.08
CA GLY A 506 6.05 -15.35 18.19
C GLY A 506 6.35 -15.05 16.72
N GLY A 507 5.33 -15.21 15.86
CA GLY A 507 5.49 -15.19 14.40
C GLY A 507 5.95 -13.84 13.82
N SER A 508 5.80 -12.75 14.58
CA SER A 508 6.15 -11.40 14.19
C SER A 508 7.49 -10.90 14.76
N SER A 509 8.23 -11.71 15.52
CA SER A 509 9.55 -11.32 16.08
C SER A 509 10.60 -12.44 15.98
N LEU A 510 10.72 -13.29 16.99
CA LEU A 510 11.57 -14.48 17.02
C LEU A 510 10.71 -15.72 16.78
N ARG A 511 10.61 -16.19 15.53
CA ARG A 511 9.67 -17.24 15.12
C ARG A 511 9.88 -18.58 15.84
N GLY A 512 11.11 -18.89 16.23
CA GLY A 512 11.48 -20.11 16.96
C GLY A 512 11.01 -20.12 18.41
N TRP A 513 10.56 -18.97 18.92
CA TRP A 513 10.24 -18.76 20.33
C TRP A 513 8.74 -18.56 20.48
N LYS A 514 8.15 -19.12 21.54
CA LYS A 514 6.76 -18.83 21.89
C LYS A 514 6.62 -17.35 22.24
N HIS A 515 5.44 -16.79 21.99
CA HIS A 515 5.15 -15.39 22.30
C HIS A 515 5.43 -15.09 23.77
N ASN A 516 6.05 -13.94 24.06
CA ASN A 516 6.44 -13.47 25.41
C ASN A 516 7.30 -14.44 26.25
N LYS A 517 7.98 -15.41 25.62
CA LYS A 517 8.79 -16.42 26.34
C LYS A 517 10.31 -16.20 26.28
N LEU A 518 10.80 -15.10 25.69
CA LEU A 518 12.23 -14.79 25.78
C LEU A 518 12.62 -14.38 27.21
N LEU A 519 11.82 -13.50 27.82
CA LEU A 519 11.84 -13.12 29.24
C LEU A 519 10.38 -12.90 29.64
N GLU A 520 9.87 -13.69 30.59
CA GLU A 520 8.44 -13.66 30.97
C GLU A 520 8.00 -12.31 31.56
N ASP A 521 8.92 -11.62 32.24
CA ASP A 521 8.65 -10.30 32.84
C ASP A 521 8.90 -9.13 31.88
N GLY A 522 9.27 -9.39 30.63
CA GLY A 522 9.69 -8.37 29.66
C GLY A 522 11.01 -7.69 30.05
N ALA A 523 11.40 -6.65 29.32
CA ALA A 523 12.55 -5.81 29.65
C ALA A 523 12.44 -4.37 29.16
N ASN A 524 13.28 -3.48 29.71
CA ASN A 524 13.29 -2.05 29.36
C ASN A 524 13.92 -1.72 28.01
N ILE A 525 14.76 -2.60 27.48
CA ILE A 525 15.47 -2.44 26.22
C ILE A 525 15.19 -3.64 25.33
N LYS A 526 14.89 -3.37 24.05
CA LYS A 526 14.67 -4.38 23.00
C LYS A 526 15.55 -4.11 21.80
N VAL A 527 16.16 -5.15 21.27
CA VAL A 527 16.76 -5.14 19.92
C VAL A 527 16.28 -6.37 19.18
N LEU A 528 15.80 -6.20 17.95
CA LEU A 528 15.33 -7.27 17.07
C LEU A 528 15.91 -7.09 15.68
N THR A 529 16.32 -8.17 15.05
CA THR A 529 16.73 -8.24 13.66
C THR A 529 16.06 -9.43 12.99
N ASN A 530 15.49 -9.22 11.81
CA ASN A 530 14.92 -10.26 10.97
C ASN A 530 15.50 -10.11 9.57
N ALA A 531 16.02 -11.19 9.02
CA ALA A 531 16.49 -11.22 7.64
C ALA A 531 15.90 -12.43 6.93
N GLU A 532 15.36 -12.24 5.73
CA GLU A 532 14.78 -13.32 4.95
C GLU A 532 15.00 -13.16 3.45
N ILE A 533 15.12 -14.32 2.78
CA ILE A 533 15.15 -14.43 1.33
C ILE A 533 13.82 -15.04 0.90
N ARG A 534 13.03 -14.26 0.17
CA ARG A 534 11.72 -14.66 -0.37
C ARG A 534 11.87 -15.02 -1.84
N PHE A 535 11.26 -16.11 -2.28
CA PHE A 535 11.31 -16.56 -3.67
C PHE A 535 9.98 -17.20 -4.10
N PRO A 536 9.59 -17.05 -5.37
CA PRO A 536 8.39 -17.72 -5.87
C PRO A 536 8.62 -19.22 -6.00
N LEU A 537 7.57 -20.00 -5.75
CA LEU A 537 7.51 -21.42 -6.08
C LEU A 537 6.65 -21.58 -7.35
N PHE A 538 5.44 -22.09 -7.24
CA PHE A 538 4.49 -22.26 -8.33
C PHE A 538 3.14 -21.61 -8.00
N TRP A 539 2.46 -21.11 -9.03
CA TRP A 539 1.15 -20.46 -8.90
C TRP A 539 1.17 -19.27 -7.91
N ILE A 540 0.38 -19.32 -6.84
CA ILE A 540 0.33 -18.32 -5.76
C ILE A 540 1.26 -18.68 -4.59
N LEU A 541 1.99 -19.81 -4.68
CA LEU A 541 2.89 -20.24 -3.63
C LEU A 541 4.27 -19.59 -3.75
N GLY A 542 4.82 -19.21 -2.62
CA GLY A 542 6.19 -18.73 -2.44
C GLY A 542 6.85 -19.45 -1.27
N GLY A 543 8.18 -19.37 -1.22
CA GLY A 543 8.97 -19.85 -0.09
C GLY A 543 9.78 -18.71 0.52
N GLU A 544 10.09 -18.84 1.80
CA GLU A 544 11.04 -17.97 2.49
C GLU A 544 12.05 -18.79 3.30
N ILE A 545 13.28 -18.30 3.37
CA ILE A 545 14.31 -18.78 4.30
C ILE A 545 14.70 -17.60 5.16
N PHE A 546 14.80 -17.79 6.47
CA PHE A 546 15.00 -16.68 7.38
C PHE A 546 15.97 -16.95 8.52
N ILE A 547 16.48 -15.87 9.09
CA ILE A 547 17.20 -15.83 10.35
C ILE A 547 16.68 -14.65 11.18
N ASP A 548 16.33 -14.93 12.43
CA ASP A 548 15.84 -13.96 13.39
C ASP A 548 16.79 -13.89 14.58
N GLY A 549 17.05 -12.68 15.08
CA GLY A 549 17.94 -12.42 16.19
C GLY A 549 17.34 -11.37 17.12
N GLY A 550 17.47 -11.56 18.43
CA GLY A 550 16.81 -10.70 19.40
C GLY A 550 17.49 -10.65 20.75
N MET A 551 17.32 -9.51 21.43
CA MET A 551 17.83 -9.25 22.76
C MET A 551 16.81 -8.43 23.56
N LEU A 552 16.63 -8.80 24.82
CA LEU A 552 15.94 -8.03 25.84
C LEU A 552 16.90 -7.75 27.01
N SER A 553 16.87 -6.54 27.57
CA SER A 553 17.74 -6.16 28.69
C SER A 553 17.15 -5.04 29.55
N ASP A 554 17.40 -5.08 30.87
CA ASP A 554 17.11 -3.95 31.77
C ASP A 554 18.32 -3.04 32.03
N LYS A 555 19.51 -3.44 31.56
CA LYS A 555 20.75 -2.67 31.70
C LYS A 555 21.20 -2.15 30.34
N GLU A 556 21.71 -0.91 30.32
CA GLU A 556 22.20 -0.20 29.12
C GLU A 556 23.50 -0.76 28.52
N SER A 557 24.09 -1.80 29.12
CA SER A 557 25.28 -2.47 28.56
C SER A 557 24.89 -3.35 27.36
N PHE A 558 24.82 -2.75 26.17
CA PHE A 558 24.43 -3.39 24.91
C PHE A 558 25.37 -4.52 24.46
N PHE A 559 26.65 -4.48 24.83
CA PHE A 559 27.67 -5.38 24.26
C PHE A 559 27.96 -6.63 25.09
N SER A 560 27.41 -6.75 26.31
CA SER A 560 27.76 -7.83 27.24
C SER A 560 26.70 -8.94 27.34
N LYS A 561 25.62 -8.91 26.55
CA LYS A 561 24.51 -9.87 26.63
C LYS A 561 24.41 -10.77 25.39
N THR A 562 23.97 -12.00 25.64
CA THR A 562 23.82 -13.04 24.62
C THR A 562 22.55 -12.81 23.81
N TYR A 563 22.71 -12.41 22.54
CA TYR A 563 21.62 -12.46 21.56
C TYR A 563 21.08 -13.88 21.44
N ARG A 564 19.76 -14.02 21.35
CA ARG A 564 19.10 -15.26 20.97
C ARG A 564 18.79 -15.24 19.49
N TRP A 565 18.97 -16.38 18.84
CA TRP A 565 18.81 -16.53 17.41
C TRP A 565 17.92 -17.72 17.09
N ASP A 566 17.18 -17.62 15.99
CA ASP A 566 16.51 -18.74 15.36
C ASP A 566 16.63 -18.62 13.82
N THR A 567 16.42 -19.74 13.13
CA THR A 567 16.44 -19.78 11.66
C THR A 567 15.42 -20.78 11.18
N GLY A 568 14.89 -20.58 9.98
CA GLY A 568 13.87 -21.49 9.49
C GLY A 568 13.50 -21.29 8.04
N VAL A 569 12.43 -21.97 7.67
CA VAL A 569 11.83 -21.94 6.34
C VAL A 569 10.34 -21.72 6.46
N GLY A 570 9.76 -20.97 5.52
CA GLY A 570 8.34 -20.69 5.46
C GLY A 570 7.75 -20.98 4.08
N LEU A 571 6.49 -21.41 4.07
CA LEU A 571 5.67 -21.51 2.86
C LEU A 571 4.64 -20.39 2.89
N THR A 572 4.51 -19.66 1.78
CA THR A 572 3.60 -18.51 1.66
C THR A 572 2.57 -18.73 0.56
N ILE A 573 1.34 -18.29 0.78
CA ILE A 573 0.24 -18.29 -0.19
C ILE A 573 -0.16 -16.82 -0.44
N ALA A 574 0.04 -16.34 -1.66
CA ALA A 574 -0.34 -14.98 -2.04
C ALA A 574 -1.86 -14.86 -2.21
N THR A 575 -2.50 -14.03 -1.39
CA THR A 575 -3.93 -13.69 -1.51
C THR A 575 -4.13 -12.20 -1.82
N PRO A 576 -5.30 -11.77 -2.30
CA PRO A 576 -5.61 -10.35 -2.50
C PRO A 576 -5.48 -9.50 -1.23
N LEU A 577 -5.61 -10.10 -0.04
CA LEU A 577 -5.52 -9.43 1.25
C LEU A 577 -4.09 -9.43 1.84
N GLY A 578 -3.15 -10.09 1.17
CA GLY A 578 -1.77 -10.29 1.63
C GLY A 578 -1.34 -11.77 1.63
N PRO A 579 -0.09 -12.06 1.98
CA PRO A 579 0.40 -13.43 2.11
C PRO A 579 -0.15 -14.11 3.37
N ILE A 580 -0.52 -15.38 3.25
CA ILE A 580 -0.69 -16.29 4.38
C ILE A 580 0.58 -17.12 4.49
N ARG A 581 1.13 -17.33 5.70
CA ARG A 581 2.39 -18.09 5.85
C ARG A 581 2.35 -19.13 6.96
N ILE A 582 3.12 -20.20 6.72
CA ILE A 582 3.40 -21.28 7.66
C ILE A 582 4.91 -21.39 7.76
N ASP A 583 5.45 -21.12 8.94
CA ASP A 583 6.89 -21.15 9.20
C ASP A 583 7.27 -22.29 10.14
N ILE A 584 8.43 -22.87 9.87
CA ILE A 584 9.11 -23.81 10.76
C ILE A 584 10.42 -23.17 11.14
N ALA A 585 10.57 -22.83 12.41
CA ALA A 585 11.75 -22.20 12.97
C ALA A 585 12.50 -23.16 13.89
N LYS A 586 13.82 -23.10 13.83
CA LYS A 586 14.76 -23.82 14.69
C LYS A 586 15.54 -22.83 15.54
N LYS A 587 15.50 -22.99 16.86
CA LYS A 587 16.31 -22.18 17.79
C LYS A 587 17.80 -22.52 17.66
N LEU A 588 18.66 -21.52 17.79
CA LEU A 588 20.12 -21.66 17.73
C LEU A 588 20.72 -21.43 19.13
N GLY A 589 21.31 -22.47 19.73
CA GLY A 589 21.91 -22.43 21.08
C GLY A 589 22.02 -23.82 21.73
N LYS A 590 22.81 -23.95 22.81
CA LYS A 590 23.14 -25.23 23.47
C LYS A 590 22.06 -25.77 24.44
N GLU A 591 21.02 -25.01 24.79
CA GLU A 591 20.16 -25.33 25.95
C GLU A 591 18.67 -25.63 25.65
N ASP A 592 18.25 -25.75 24.39
CA ASP A 592 16.81 -25.90 24.09
C ASP A 592 16.37 -27.37 23.90
N LYS A 593 15.59 -27.89 24.86
CA LYS A 593 14.95 -29.22 24.80
C LYS A 593 13.85 -29.34 23.72
N THR A 594 13.39 -28.23 23.16
CA THR A 594 12.41 -28.15 22.06
C THR A 594 12.98 -27.31 20.92
N PRO A 595 13.75 -27.91 19.99
CA PRO A 595 14.53 -27.14 19.03
C PRO A 595 13.70 -26.53 17.90
N TYR A 596 12.45 -26.99 17.68
CA TYR A 596 11.59 -26.55 16.58
C TYR A 596 10.26 -25.96 17.05
N ALA A 597 9.83 -24.89 16.40
CA ALA A 597 8.51 -24.29 16.57
C ALA A 597 7.82 -24.12 15.21
N TRP A 598 6.50 -24.35 15.19
CA TRP A 598 5.64 -24.06 14.05
C TRP A 598 4.89 -22.76 14.31
N GLN A 599 4.90 -21.86 13.34
CA GLN A 599 4.17 -20.59 13.42
C GLN A 599 3.24 -20.46 12.21
N PHE A 600 2.03 -19.96 12.46
CA PHE A 600 1.09 -19.57 11.43
C PHE A 600 0.88 -18.07 11.54
N SER A 601 1.12 -17.28 10.50
CA SER A 601 0.90 -15.83 10.60
C SER A 601 0.27 -15.25 9.34
N ILE A 602 -0.43 -14.14 9.55
CA ILE A 602 -1.04 -13.31 8.52
C ILE A 602 -0.87 -11.86 9.00
N PRO A 603 -0.23 -10.94 8.26
CA PRO A 603 0.58 -11.08 7.03
C PRO A 603 2.09 -11.32 7.33
N TYR A 604 3.01 -10.99 6.38
CA TYR A 604 4.47 -11.08 6.58
C TYR A 604 4.90 -10.48 7.91
N ALA A 605 5.98 -11.00 8.49
CA ALA A 605 6.60 -10.41 9.68
C ALA A 605 7.19 -9.01 9.44
N PHE A 606 6.91 -8.29 8.34
CA PHE A 606 7.60 -7.06 7.92
C PHE A 606 6.67 -5.93 7.53
#